data_AF-A0A356TGR1-F1
#
_entry.id   AF-A0A356TGR1-F1
#
_cell.length_a   1.000
_cell.length_b   1.000
_cell.length_c   1.000
_cell.angle_alpha   90.00
_cell.angle_beta   90.00
_cell.angle_gamma   90.00
#
_symmetry.space_group_name_H-M   'P 1'
#
loop_
_entity.id
_entity.type
_entity.pdbx_description
1 polymer ?
#
loop_
_entity_poly.entity_id
_entity_poly.type
_entity_poly.pdbx_seq_one_letter_code
_entity_poly.pdbx_strand_id
1 'polypeptide(L)'
;MDLDPRDTTTALVHLYRGELQRMVTYRVRLDTTTNWAIGTAAGLISFALGHDGAPHFVLVLGLLMGLVFVWIEARRFQVFEMIRLRVRLLERGFYGDVLDMHPPVEWEAELGESLRRPKAPVSLLQAMSVRMRRNYLWVIGLLYAAWLLKIHLQGGSFFEAAHIGPLPGPWVVAASIVLVAPFVALAFVYRARERG
;
A
#
# COMPACT_ATOMS: atom_id res chain seq x y z
N MET A 1 -31.49 5.56 -26.60
CA MET A 1 -32.13 6.45 -25.62
C MET A 1 -31.46 7.78 -25.82
N ASP A 2 -32.12 8.72 -26.48
CA ASP A 2 -31.59 10.07 -26.65
C ASP A 2 -31.77 10.80 -25.32
N LEU A 3 -30.66 11.18 -24.69
CA LEU A 3 -30.65 11.96 -23.46
C LEU A 3 -30.60 13.44 -23.83
N ASP A 4 -31.42 14.28 -23.19
CA ASP A 4 -31.32 15.74 -23.30
C ASP A 4 -29.91 16.16 -22.81
N PRO A 5 -29.17 17.03 -23.54
CA PRO A 5 -27.89 17.58 -23.08
C PRO A 5 -27.88 18.07 -21.63
N ARG A 6 -29.01 18.61 -21.13
CA ARG A 6 -29.14 19.02 -19.72
C ARG A 6 -29.13 17.84 -18.75
N ASP A 7 -29.80 16.75 -19.11
CA ASP A 7 -29.83 15.51 -18.32
C ASP A 7 -28.46 14.84 -18.33
N THR A 8 -27.76 14.84 -19.47
CA THR A 8 -26.37 14.34 -19.59
C THR A 8 -25.43 15.13 -18.70
N THR A 9 -25.49 16.46 -18.75
CA THR A 9 -24.69 17.35 -17.89
C THR A 9 -24.95 17.06 -16.41
N THR A 10 -26.21 16.94 -16.03
CA THR A 10 -26.63 16.63 -14.66
C THR A 10 -26.11 15.26 -14.21
N ALA A 11 -26.21 14.24 -15.06
CA ALA A 11 -25.70 12.90 -14.79
C ALA A 11 -24.17 12.88 -14.60
N LEU A 12 -23.42 13.60 -15.42
CA LEU A 12 -21.95 13.71 -15.30
C LEU A 12 -21.54 14.41 -14.00
N VAL A 13 -22.24 15.47 -13.59
CA VAL A 13 -22.01 16.14 -12.30
C VAL A 13 -22.26 15.20 -11.12
N HIS A 14 -23.36 14.42 -11.16
CA HIS A 14 -23.64 13.44 -10.12
C HIS A 14 -22.64 12.27 -10.11
N LEU A 15 -22.21 11.80 -11.28
CA LEU A 15 -21.15 10.79 -11.41
C LEU A 15 -19.85 11.30 -10.79
N TYR A 16 -19.44 12.52 -11.12
CA TYR A 16 -18.24 13.15 -10.56
C TYR A 16 -18.29 13.24 -9.03
N ARG A 17 -19.41 13.73 -8.48
CA ARG A 17 -19.60 13.79 -7.03
C ARG A 17 -19.51 12.40 -6.38
N GLY A 18 -20.12 11.40 -7.00
CA GLY A 18 -20.05 10.01 -6.53
C GLY A 18 -18.63 9.45 -6.57
N GLU A 19 -17.89 9.64 -7.67
CA GLU A 19 -16.52 9.17 -7.80
C GLU A 19 -15.55 9.90 -6.87
N LEU A 20 -15.71 11.22 -6.66
CA LEU A 20 -14.96 11.97 -5.65
C LEU A 20 -15.20 11.43 -4.23
N GLN A 21 -16.46 11.19 -3.85
CA GLN A 21 -16.78 10.64 -2.53
C GLN A 21 -16.15 9.25 -2.34
N ARG A 22 -16.20 8.40 -3.37
CA ARG A 22 -15.52 7.10 -3.37
C ARG A 22 -14.00 7.26 -3.26
N MET A 23 -13.41 8.23 -3.97
CA MET A 23 -11.97 8.50 -3.93
C MET A 23 -11.51 8.87 -2.52
N VAL A 24 -12.22 9.81 -1.86
CA VAL A 24 -11.95 10.21 -0.47
C VAL A 24 -12.11 9.01 0.47
N THR A 25 -13.18 8.23 0.33
CA THR A 25 -13.43 7.04 1.16
C THR A 25 -12.31 6.02 1.03
N TYR A 26 -11.86 5.74 -0.20
CA TYR A 26 -10.76 4.80 -0.42
C TYR A 26 -9.43 5.36 0.10
N ARG A 27 -9.16 6.66 -0.03
CA ARG A 27 -7.98 7.30 0.59
C ARG A 27 -7.94 7.06 2.10
N VAL A 28 -9.04 7.30 2.81
CA VAL A 28 -9.11 7.03 4.26
C VAL A 28 -8.89 5.55 4.59
N ARG A 29 -9.46 4.63 3.80
CA ARG A 29 -9.28 3.18 3.99
C ARG A 29 -7.84 2.71 3.76
N LEU A 30 -7.10 3.40 2.90
CA LEU A 30 -5.68 3.17 2.66
C LEU A 30 -4.88 3.62 3.89
N ASP A 31 -5.09 4.85 4.35
CA ASP A 31 -4.42 5.38 5.55
C ASP A 31 -4.68 4.49 6.78
N THR A 32 -5.92 4.02 6.92
CA THR A 32 -6.31 3.10 8.01
C THR A 32 -5.47 1.82 8.04
N THR A 33 -5.21 1.17 6.88
CA THR A 33 -4.38 -0.04 6.84
C THR A 33 -2.92 0.23 7.21
N THR A 34 -2.35 1.34 6.75
CA THR A 34 -1.00 1.74 7.14
C THR A 34 -0.93 2.02 8.64
N ASN A 35 -1.94 2.70 9.22
CA ASN A 35 -2.01 2.98 10.65
C ASN A 35 -2.07 1.70 11.50
N TRP A 36 -2.86 0.70 11.08
CA TRP A 36 -2.89 -0.61 11.75
C TRP A 36 -1.54 -1.32 11.66
N ALA A 37 -0.85 -1.27 10.53
CA ALA A 37 0.49 -1.84 10.39
C ALA A 37 1.49 -1.18 11.36
N ILE A 38 1.48 0.14 11.45
CA ILE A 38 2.33 0.91 12.38
C ILE A 38 1.98 0.58 13.84
N GLY A 39 0.69 0.58 14.19
CA GLY A 39 0.23 0.29 15.55
C GLY A 39 0.58 -1.12 16.01
N THR A 40 0.38 -2.12 15.14
CA THR A 40 0.82 -3.50 15.39
C THR A 40 2.32 -3.58 15.59
N ALA A 41 3.12 -2.96 14.71
CA ALA A 41 4.57 -2.98 14.84
C ALA A 41 5.03 -2.32 16.14
N ALA A 42 4.49 -1.13 16.46
CA ALA A 42 4.78 -0.43 17.71
C ALA A 42 4.45 -1.28 18.93
N GLY A 43 3.26 -1.89 18.99
CA GLY A 43 2.85 -2.76 20.10
C GLY A 43 3.77 -3.97 20.28
N LEU A 44 4.15 -4.64 19.19
CA LEU A 44 5.05 -5.80 19.24
C LEU A 44 6.48 -5.41 19.62
N ILE A 45 6.97 -4.27 19.13
CA ILE A 45 8.28 -3.71 19.50
C ILE A 45 8.30 -3.39 21.00
N SER A 46 7.28 -2.67 21.50
CA SER A 46 7.15 -2.35 22.92
C SER A 46 7.07 -3.61 23.79
N PHE A 47 6.29 -4.61 23.37
CA PHE A 47 6.21 -5.89 24.09
C PHE A 47 7.56 -6.61 24.14
N ALA A 48 8.22 -6.75 22.99
CA ALA A 48 9.48 -7.50 22.86
C ALA A 48 10.63 -6.84 23.64
N LEU A 49 10.75 -5.50 23.56
CA LEU A 49 11.81 -4.75 24.24
C LEU A 49 11.49 -4.46 25.71
N GLY A 50 10.22 -4.38 26.09
CA GLY A 50 9.80 -4.04 27.46
C GLY A 50 9.83 -5.20 28.47
N HIS A 51 10.03 -6.45 28.01
CA HIS A 51 10.09 -7.61 28.88
C HIS A 51 11.32 -8.46 28.54
N ASP A 52 12.18 -8.72 29.52
CA ASP A 52 13.41 -9.51 29.30
C ASP A 52 13.08 -10.90 28.76
N GLY A 53 12.09 -11.57 29.34
CA GLY A 53 11.63 -12.90 28.93
C GLY A 53 10.83 -12.96 27.63
N ALA A 54 10.51 -11.83 26.99
CA ALA A 54 9.79 -11.86 25.71
C ALA A 54 10.67 -12.46 24.60
N PRO A 55 10.20 -13.48 23.87
CA PRO A 55 10.97 -14.07 22.80
C PRO A 55 11.14 -13.10 21.63
N HIS A 56 12.38 -12.95 21.14
CA HIS A 56 12.70 -12.08 20.00
C HIS A 56 11.93 -12.46 18.71
N PHE A 57 11.55 -13.73 18.55
CA PHE A 57 10.76 -14.21 17.40
C PHE A 57 9.35 -13.61 17.32
N VAL A 58 8.84 -12.98 18.39
CA VAL A 58 7.54 -12.26 18.35
C VAL A 58 7.56 -11.12 17.32
N LEU A 59 8.71 -10.53 17.03
CA LEU A 59 8.84 -9.50 16.00
C LEU A 59 8.65 -10.04 14.58
N VAL A 60 8.84 -11.35 14.36
CA VAL A 60 8.50 -12.02 13.10
C VAL A 60 6.99 -11.96 12.85
N LEU A 61 6.15 -12.05 13.90
CA LEU A 61 4.71 -11.86 13.76
C LEU A 61 4.39 -10.47 13.21
N GLY A 62 5.08 -9.44 13.68
CA GLY A 62 4.94 -8.07 13.19
C GLY A 62 5.32 -7.94 11.72
N LEU A 63 6.39 -8.62 11.31
CA LEU A 63 6.79 -8.68 9.91
C LEU A 63 5.72 -9.34 9.05
N LEU A 64 5.23 -10.53 9.44
CA LEU A 64 4.19 -11.25 8.71
C LEU A 64 2.88 -10.45 8.62
N MET A 65 2.47 -9.80 9.70
CA MET A 65 1.31 -8.90 9.69
C MET A 65 1.53 -7.71 8.75
N GLY A 66 2.73 -7.11 8.74
CA GLY A 66 3.10 -6.07 7.78
C GLY A 66 2.96 -6.53 6.33
N LEU A 67 3.38 -7.76 6.01
CA LEU A 67 3.23 -8.36 4.68
C LEU A 67 1.76 -8.60 4.30
N VAL A 68 0.91 -8.98 5.26
CA VAL A 68 -0.54 -9.10 5.03
C VAL A 68 -1.15 -7.72 4.79
N PHE A 69 -0.80 -6.73 5.59
CA PHE A 69 -1.33 -5.37 5.46
C PHE A 69 -0.95 -4.73 4.13
N VAL A 70 0.30 -4.85 3.66
CA VAL A 70 0.69 -4.31 2.34
C VAL A 70 -0.07 -4.99 1.21
N TRP A 71 -0.37 -6.28 1.31
CA TRP A 71 -1.17 -6.98 0.31
C TRP A 71 -2.62 -6.49 0.30
N ILE A 72 -3.27 -6.37 1.47
CA ILE A 72 -4.63 -5.82 1.60
C ILE A 72 -4.68 -4.39 1.04
N GLU A 73 -3.70 -3.58 1.42
CA GLU A 73 -3.62 -2.19 1.03
C GLU A 73 -3.34 -2.03 -0.47
N ALA A 74 -2.51 -2.90 -1.07
CA ALA A 74 -2.26 -2.91 -2.51
C ALA A 74 -3.53 -3.20 -3.31
N ARG A 75 -4.36 -4.16 -2.87
CA ARG A 75 -5.66 -4.42 -3.52
C ARG A 75 -6.59 -3.21 -3.43
N ARG A 76 -6.63 -2.54 -2.27
CA ARG A 76 -7.40 -1.30 -2.10
C ARG A 76 -6.83 -0.17 -2.97
N PHE A 77 -5.51 -0.10 -3.13
CA PHE A 77 -4.84 0.90 -3.95
C PHE A 77 -5.17 0.73 -5.44
N GLN A 78 -5.31 -0.50 -5.94
CA GLN A 78 -5.79 -0.75 -7.32
C GLN A 78 -7.17 -0.13 -7.57
N VAL A 79 -8.09 -0.27 -6.59
CA VAL A 79 -9.42 0.33 -6.68
C VAL A 79 -9.36 1.84 -6.60
N PHE A 80 -8.52 2.38 -5.70
CA PHE A 80 -8.28 3.82 -5.60
C PHE A 80 -7.77 4.41 -6.93
N GLU A 81 -6.79 3.78 -7.57
CA GLU A 81 -6.23 4.27 -8.83
C GLU A 81 -7.24 4.21 -9.98
N MET A 82 -8.12 3.21 -10.01
CA MET A 82 -9.24 3.16 -10.97
C MET A 82 -10.24 4.31 -10.75
N ILE A 83 -10.59 4.61 -9.50
CA ILE A 83 -11.49 5.74 -9.18
C ILE A 83 -10.80 7.05 -9.55
N ARG A 84 -9.53 7.21 -9.17
CA ARG A 84 -8.72 8.39 -9.48
C ARG A 84 -8.61 8.63 -10.99
N LEU A 85 -8.47 7.57 -11.80
CA LEU A 85 -8.50 7.67 -13.26
C LEU A 85 -9.81 8.31 -13.74
N ARG A 86 -10.96 7.83 -13.28
CA ARG A 86 -12.27 8.37 -13.67
C ARG A 86 -12.47 9.81 -13.25
N VAL A 87 -12.06 10.15 -12.02
CA VAL A 87 -12.07 11.53 -11.52
C VAL A 87 -11.22 12.42 -12.43
N ARG A 88 -9.98 12.01 -12.77
CA ARG A 88 -9.11 12.79 -13.66
C ARG A 88 -9.65 12.93 -15.08
N LEU A 89 -10.33 11.91 -15.61
CA LEU A 89 -11.01 11.99 -16.91
C LEU A 89 -12.13 13.04 -16.90
N LEU A 90 -12.92 13.10 -15.83
CA LEU A 90 -13.96 14.11 -15.66
C LEU A 90 -13.37 15.52 -15.44
N GLU A 91 -12.30 15.64 -14.64
CA GLU A 91 -11.61 16.92 -14.38
C GLU A 91 -10.96 17.51 -15.63
N ARG A 92 -10.22 16.71 -16.40
CA ARG A 92 -9.51 17.18 -17.60
C ARG A 92 -10.41 17.24 -18.83
N GLY A 93 -11.41 16.37 -18.89
CA GLY A 93 -12.38 16.26 -19.96
C GLY A 93 -13.56 17.21 -19.74
N PHE A 94 -14.62 16.70 -19.10
CA PHE A 94 -15.87 17.44 -18.86
C PHE A 94 -15.66 18.85 -18.28
N TYR A 95 -14.91 19.00 -17.18
CA TYR A 95 -14.66 20.33 -16.61
C TYR A 95 -13.64 21.15 -17.43
N GLY A 96 -12.78 20.48 -18.18
CA GLY A 96 -11.90 21.12 -19.15
C GLY A 96 -12.69 21.78 -20.28
N ASP A 97 -13.67 21.07 -20.85
CA ASP A 97 -14.61 21.59 -21.84
C ASP A 97 -15.40 22.80 -21.34
N VAL A 98 -15.94 22.71 -20.12
CA VAL A 98 -16.71 23.81 -19.49
C VAL A 98 -15.85 25.06 -19.29
N LEU A 99 -14.55 24.89 -19.06
CA LEU A 99 -13.61 25.98 -18.78
C LEU A 99 -12.72 26.36 -19.99
N ASP A 100 -13.02 25.84 -21.18
CA ASP A 100 -12.27 26.07 -22.43
C ASP A 100 -10.77 25.70 -22.33
N MET A 101 -10.44 24.68 -21.53
CA MET A 101 -9.06 24.26 -21.24
C MET A 101 -8.47 23.25 -22.25
N HIS A 102 -9.01 23.15 -23.47
CA HIS A 102 -8.59 22.18 -24.50
C HIS A 102 -8.49 20.75 -23.92
N PRO A 103 -9.63 20.06 -23.71
CA PRO A 103 -9.63 18.74 -23.11
C PRO A 103 -8.88 17.70 -23.97
N PRO A 104 -8.52 16.53 -23.40
CA PRO A 104 -8.04 15.40 -24.18
C PRO A 104 -9.10 14.94 -25.19
N VAL A 105 -8.69 14.67 -26.43
CA VAL A 105 -9.59 14.40 -27.58
C VAL A 105 -10.54 13.19 -27.37
N GLU A 106 -10.27 12.28 -26.43
CA GLU A 106 -11.02 11.01 -26.27
C GLU A 106 -11.50 10.72 -24.83
N TRP A 107 -11.61 11.75 -23.98
CA TRP A 107 -11.92 11.54 -22.55
C TRP A 107 -13.25 10.83 -22.30
N GLU A 108 -14.28 11.07 -23.12
CA GLU A 108 -15.60 10.43 -23.02
C GLU A 108 -15.53 8.93 -23.31
N ALA A 109 -14.77 8.55 -24.35
CA ALA A 109 -14.59 7.17 -24.76
C ALA A 109 -13.83 6.38 -23.69
N GLU A 110 -12.76 6.96 -23.14
CA GLU A 110 -11.99 6.39 -22.03
C GLU A 110 -12.84 6.24 -20.76
N LEU A 111 -13.64 7.26 -20.42
CA LEU A 111 -14.54 7.20 -19.26
C LEU A 111 -15.57 6.09 -19.45
N GLY A 112 -16.23 6.05 -20.61
CA GLY A 112 -17.21 5.03 -20.96
C GLY A 112 -16.64 3.62 -20.89
N GLU A 113 -15.41 3.40 -21.39
CA GLU A 113 -14.75 2.10 -21.31
C GLU A 113 -14.40 1.72 -19.87
N SER A 114 -13.90 2.68 -19.08
CA SER A 114 -13.61 2.44 -17.67
C SER A 114 -14.86 2.03 -16.87
N LEU A 115 -16.03 2.55 -17.24
CA LEU A 115 -17.33 2.24 -16.62
C LEU A 115 -17.85 0.86 -17.08
N ARG A 116 -17.78 0.56 -18.38
CA ARG A 116 -18.21 -0.73 -18.95
C ARG A 116 -17.33 -1.89 -18.53
N ARG A 117 -16.02 -1.68 -18.48
CA ARG A 117 -15.01 -2.70 -18.17
C ARG A 117 -14.05 -2.19 -17.08
N PRO A 118 -14.47 -2.24 -15.80
CA PRO A 118 -13.66 -1.75 -14.69
C PRO A 118 -12.34 -2.55 -14.59
N LYS A 119 -11.23 -1.93 -14.96
CA LYS A 119 -9.88 -2.50 -14.84
C LYS A 119 -8.98 -1.51 -14.12
N ALA A 120 -8.25 -2.00 -13.12
CA ALA A 120 -7.27 -1.18 -12.43
C ALA A 120 -6.11 -0.83 -13.38
N PRO A 121 -5.67 0.43 -13.46
CA PRO A 121 -4.57 0.84 -14.33
C PRO A 121 -3.21 0.31 -13.85
N VAL A 122 -3.14 -0.18 -12.61
CA VAL A 122 -1.94 -0.76 -12.00
C VAL A 122 -2.19 -2.21 -11.62
N SER A 123 -1.23 -3.08 -11.90
CA SER A 123 -1.24 -4.47 -11.44
C SER A 123 -1.04 -4.57 -9.93
N LEU A 124 -1.37 -5.73 -9.34
CA LEU A 124 -1.19 -5.95 -7.91
C LEU A 124 0.28 -5.82 -7.50
N LEU A 125 1.22 -6.33 -8.30
CA LEU A 125 2.65 -6.23 -8.04
C LEU A 125 3.15 -4.78 -8.11
N GLN A 126 2.67 -3.99 -9.07
CA GLN A 126 2.98 -2.56 -9.14
C GLN A 126 2.43 -1.81 -7.93
N ALA A 127 1.18 -2.09 -7.55
CA ALA A 127 0.55 -1.51 -6.36
C ALA A 127 1.34 -1.86 -5.09
N MET A 128 1.69 -3.14 -4.90
CA MET A 128 2.52 -3.59 -3.80
C MET A 128 3.89 -2.90 -3.79
N SER A 129 4.56 -2.79 -4.94
CA SER A 129 5.86 -2.10 -5.05
C SER A 129 5.79 -0.64 -4.58
N VAL A 130 4.79 0.12 -5.04
CA VAL A 130 4.59 1.52 -4.65
C VAL A 130 4.33 1.63 -3.16
N ARG A 131 3.46 0.79 -2.60
CA ARG A 131 3.11 0.84 -1.17
C ARG A 131 4.25 0.37 -0.28
N MET A 132 4.96 -0.68 -0.68
CA MET A 132 6.12 -1.18 0.02
C MET A 132 7.17 -0.08 0.17
N ARG A 133 7.54 0.59 -0.94
CA ARG A 133 8.56 1.65 -0.94
C ARG A 133 8.17 2.87 -0.11
N ARG A 134 6.90 3.29 -0.18
CA ARG A 134 6.46 4.53 0.50
C ARG A 134 6.24 4.32 2.01
N ASN A 135 5.69 3.17 2.41
CA ASN A 135 5.20 2.99 3.78
C ASN A 135 5.87 1.81 4.50
N TYR A 136 5.89 0.62 3.90
CA TYR A 136 6.23 -0.61 4.65
C TYR A 136 7.72 -0.86 4.81
N LEU A 137 8.59 -0.33 3.95
CA LEU A 137 10.04 -0.42 4.18
C LEU A 137 10.44 0.20 5.52
N TRP A 138 9.78 1.29 5.93
CA TRP A 138 10.02 1.92 7.23
C TRP A 138 9.54 1.05 8.39
N VAL A 139 8.34 0.47 8.29
CA VAL A 139 7.78 -0.43 9.31
C VAL A 139 8.64 -1.67 9.47
N ILE A 140 9.04 -2.29 8.35
CA ILE A 140 9.93 -3.45 8.33
C ILE A 140 11.30 -3.07 8.90
N GLY A 141 11.87 -1.94 8.50
CA GLY A 141 13.15 -1.46 9.01
C GLY A 141 13.14 -1.29 10.53
N LEU A 142 12.08 -0.71 11.09
CA LEU A 142 11.91 -0.57 12.54
C LEU A 142 11.76 -1.92 13.26
N LEU A 143 11.02 -2.86 12.69
CA LEU A 143 10.91 -4.22 13.25
C LEU A 143 12.27 -4.93 13.28
N TYR A 144 13.07 -4.82 12.21
CA TYR A 144 14.41 -5.40 12.18
C TYR A 144 15.37 -4.68 13.14
N ALA A 145 15.31 -3.36 13.24
CA ALA A 145 16.11 -2.60 14.20
C ALA A 145 15.80 -3.03 15.64
N ALA A 146 14.51 -3.17 15.98
CA ALA A 146 14.08 -3.68 17.28
C ALA A 146 14.51 -5.13 17.51
N TRP A 147 14.50 -5.97 16.47
CA TRP A 147 14.94 -7.36 16.56
C TRP A 147 16.43 -7.49 16.83
N LEU A 148 17.26 -6.72 16.11
CA LEU A 148 18.70 -6.65 16.35
C LEU A 148 19.00 -6.12 17.76
N LEU A 149 18.30 -5.08 18.20
CA LEU A 149 18.43 -4.54 19.55
C LEU A 149 18.04 -5.58 20.60
N LYS A 150 16.93 -6.30 20.43
CA LYS A 150 16.50 -7.34 21.37
C LYS A 150 17.53 -8.46 21.52
N ILE A 151 18.10 -8.92 20.42
CA ILE A 151 19.17 -9.94 20.43
C ILE A 151 20.42 -9.38 21.11
N HIS A 152 20.80 -8.14 20.81
CA HIS A 152 21.97 -7.50 21.42
C HIS A 152 21.83 -7.37 22.95
N LEU A 153 20.63 -7.03 23.44
CA LEU A 153 20.35 -6.86 24.87
C LEU A 153 20.37 -8.19 25.67
N GLN A 154 20.24 -9.35 25.02
CA GLN A 154 20.34 -10.65 25.70
C GLN A 154 21.78 -10.98 26.16
N GLY A 155 22.78 -10.30 25.60
CA GLY A 155 24.19 -10.54 25.91
C GLY A 155 24.74 -11.84 25.29
N GLY A 156 26.04 -12.05 25.41
CA GLY A 156 26.73 -13.19 24.83
C GLY A 156 27.00 -13.05 23.33
N SER A 157 27.22 -14.18 22.65
CA SER A 157 27.42 -14.21 21.20
C SER A 157 26.10 -13.92 20.47
N PHE A 158 26.11 -13.03 19.48
CA PHE A 158 24.92 -12.66 18.71
C PHE A 158 24.18 -13.87 18.13
N PHE A 159 24.92 -14.86 17.60
CA PHE A 159 24.33 -16.06 17.03
C PHE A 159 23.81 -17.06 18.07
N GLU A 160 24.33 -17.01 19.30
CA GLU A 160 23.76 -17.78 20.40
C GLU A 160 22.44 -17.14 20.85
N ALA A 161 22.41 -15.82 21.00
CA ALA A 161 21.19 -15.08 21.36
C ALA A 161 20.09 -15.16 20.27
N ALA A 162 20.46 -15.29 19.00
CA ALA A 162 19.51 -15.36 17.88
C ALA A 162 18.82 -16.72 17.69
N HIS A 163 19.16 -17.75 18.48
CA HIS A 163 18.56 -19.09 18.32
C HIS A 163 17.05 -19.09 18.63
N ILE A 164 16.29 -19.94 17.94
CA ILE A 164 14.86 -20.13 18.21
C ILE A 164 14.63 -21.61 18.48
N GLY A 165 14.51 -21.98 19.77
CA GLY A 165 14.37 -23.37 20.17
C GLY A 165 15.53 -24.23 19.64
N PRO A 166 15.29 -25.31 18.89
CA PRO A 166 16.37 -26.13 18.33
C PRO A 166 17.05 -25.49 17.11
N LEU A 167 16.53 -24.40 16.55
CA LEU A 167 17.06 -23.78 15.35
C LEU A 167 18.25 -22.86 15.68
N PRO A 168 19.48 -23.18 15.18
CA PRO A 168 20.65 -22.38 15.49
C PRO A 168 20.55 -20.95 14.93
N GLY A 169 21.09 -19.97 15.65
CA GLY A 169 20.95 -18.55 15.28
C GLY A 169 21.46 -18.16 13.88
N PRO A 170 22.54 -18.74 13.33
CA PRO A 170 22.93 -18.45 11.95
C PRO A 170 21.83 -18.77 10.94
N TRP A 171 21.08 -19.85 11.15
CA TRP A 171 19.95 -20.23 10.30
C TRP A 171 18.77 -19.29 10.49
N VAL A 172 18.53 -18.82 11.72
CA VAL A 172 17.49 -17.82 12.00
C VAL A 172 17.78 -16.50 11.27
N VAL A 173 19.02 -16.03 11.35
CA VAL A 173 19.47 -14.80 10.66
C VAL A 173 19.41 -14.96 9.15
N ALA A 174 19.87 -16.09 8.61
CA ALA A 174 19.78 -16.37 7.18
C ALA A 174 18.32 -16.42 6.70
N ALA A 175 17.45 -17.10 7.43
CA ALA A 175 16.02 -17.18 7.10
C ALA A 175 15.35 -15.81 7.15
N SER A 176 15.71 -14.94 8.12
CA SER A 176 15.15 -13.59 8.20
C SER A 176 15.59 -12.72 7.02
N ILE A 177 16.83 -12.83 6.55
CA ILE A 177 17.29 -12.12 5.35
C ILE A 177 16.56 -12.64 4.11
N VAL A 178 16.47 -13.96 3.94
CA VAL A 178 15.76 -14.59 2.81
C VAL A 178 14.29 -14.19 2.78
N LEU A 179 13.64 -14.09 3.93
CA LEU A 179 12.23 -13.69 4.05
C LEU A 179 12.00 -12.25 3.57
N VAL A 180 12.88 -11.31 3.91
CA VAL A 180 12.67 -9.87 3.61
C VAL A 180 13.22 -9.42 2.26
N ALA A 181 14.28 -10.06 1.77
CA ALA A 181 14.94 -9.73 0.51
C ALA A 181 13.99 -9.55 -0.69
N PRO A 182 13.02 -10.47 -0.98
CA PRO A 182 12.12 -10.29 -2.13
C PRO A 182 11.22 -9.07 -1.99
N PHE A 183 10.84 -8.67 -0.77
CA PHE A 183 10.00 -7.50 -0.54
C PHE A 183 10.77 -6.20 -0.68
N VAL A 184 12.03 -6.18 -0.23
CA VAL A 184 12.94 -5.05 -0.49
C VAL A 184 13.17 -4.92 -1.99
N ALA A 185 13.47 -6.02 -2.70
CA ALA A 185 13.62 -6.00 -4.15
C ALA A 185 12.33 -5.47 -4.84
N LEU A 186 11.16 -6.02 -4.47
CA LEU A 186 9.86 -5.60 -4.98
C LEU A 186 9.63 -4.09 -4.81
N ALA A 187 10.08 -3.49 -3.70
CA ALA A 187 9.95 -2.06 -3.46
C ALA A 187 10.66 -1.19 -4.53
N PHE A 188 11.63 -1.74 -5.26
CA PHE A 188 12.40 -1.01 -6.28
C PHE A 188 12.13 -1.44 -7.72
N VAL A 189 11.42 -2.57 -7.95
CA VAL A 189 11.11 -3.08 -9.29
C VAL A 189 10.31 -2.06 -10.13
N TYR A 190 9.31 -1.40 -9.54
CA TYR A 190 8.45 -0.47 -10.28
C TYR A 190 8.64 0.96 -9.76
N ARG A 191 9.31 1.81 -10.56
CA ARG A 191 9.21 3.26 -10.39
C ARG A 191 7.92 3.71 -11.04
N ALA A 192 7.02 4.32 -10.25
CA ALA A 192 5.81 4.89 -10.82
C ALA A 192 6.22 5.88 -11.90
N ARG A 193 5.80 5.65 -13.14
CA ARG A 193 5.89 6.67 -14.18
C ARG A 193 4.91 7.75 -13.71
N GLU A 194 5.43 8.86 -13.20
CA GLU A 194 4.63 10.04 -12.87
C GLU A 194 4.03 10.55 -14.17
N ARG A 195 2.89 9.98 -14.57
CA ARG A 195 2.09 10.49 -15.68
C ARG A 195 1.36 11.71 -15.14
N GLY A 196 1.94 12.88 -15.43
CA GLY A 196 1.35 14.21 -15.23
C GLY A 196 -0.12 14.26 -15.62
#